data_AF-A0A6C2CLB3-F1
#
_entry.id   AF-A0A6C2CLB3-F1
#
_cell.length_a   1.000
_cell.length_b   1.000
_cell.length_c   1.000
_cell.angle_alpha   90.00
_cell.angle_beta   90.00
_cell.angle_gamma   90.00
#
_symmetry.space_group_name_H-M   'P 1'
#
loop_
_entity.id
_entity.type
_entity.pdbx_description
1 polymer ?
#
loop_
_entity_poly.entity_id
_entity_poly.type
_entity_poly.pdbx_seq_one_letter_code
_entity_poly.pdbx_strand_id
1 'polypeptide(L)'
;MNQNLVSIEFSPATLVKLDDAIGVIEEVFASFVQLSAEQVRKLNKMGSMSEHFCRQTLAVLEQNQGILPPDFDLGEVQRDMLAFETLRPRMRRIRDFAAKGDDTEMALGSDVFTAALEGYSLMKLFSKSESLEDLRDAMAVLRPGRKKAKTQAAE
;
A
#
# COMPACT_ATOMS: atom_id res chain seq x y z
N MET A 1 -22.15 -19.78 5.80
CA MET A 1 -22.48 -18.53 6.51
C MET A 1 -22.10 -17.44 5.53
N ASN A 2 -23.10 -16.69 5.04
CA ASN A 2 -22.88 -15.66 4.03
C ASN A 2 -22.01 -14.54 4.64
N GLN A 3 -20.74 -14.51 4.26
CA GLN A 3 -19.79 -13.50 4.72
C GLN A 3 -20.09 -12.18 4.00
N ASN A 4 -20.24 -11.10 4.77
CA ASN A 4 -20.44 -9.75 4.26
C ASN A 4 -19.69 -8.78 5.20
N LEU A 5 -18.38 -8.63 4.94
CA LEU A 5 -17.48 -7.77 5.69
C LEU A 5 -17.70 -6.29 5.36
N VAL A 6 -18.04 -5.96 4.10
CA VAL A 6 -18.23 -4.57 3.67
C VAL A 6 -19.41 -4.46 2.70
N SER A 7 -20.29 -3.48 2.96
CA SER A 7 -21.35 -3.08 2.03
C SER A 7 -21.16 -1.61 1.69
N ILE A 8 -20.66 -1.35 0.49
CA ILE A 8 -20.37 -0.01 -0.02
C ILE A 8 -20.89 0.13 -1.45
N GLU A 9 -21.49 1.27 -1.74
CA GLU A 9 -21.89 1.66 -3.09
C GLU A 9 -21.18 2.97 -3.46
N PHE A 10 -20.58 3.01 -4.65
CA PHE A 10 -19.89 4.19 -5.15
C PHE A 10 -20.83 5.01 -6.02
N SER A 11 -21.21 6.21 -5.54
CA SER A 11 -21.95 7.15 -6.39
C SER A 11 -21.04 7.71 -7.49
N PRO A 12 -21.56 8.00 -8.70
CA PRO A 12 -20.76 8.62 -9.77
C PRO A 12 -20.09 9.92 -9.32
N ALA A 13 -20.80 10.73 -8.52
CA ALA A 13 -20.26 11.98 -7.98
C ALA A 13 -19.09 11.75 -6.99
N THR A 14 -19.10 10.64 -6.25
CA THR A 14 -17.98 10.27 -5.36
C THR A 14 -16.76 9.85 -6.16
N LEU A 15 -16.94 9.08 -7.24
CA LEU A 15 -15.85 8.64 -8.10
C LEU A 15 -15.17 9.82 -8.80
N VAL A 16 -15.95 10.74 -9.38
CA VAL A 16 -15.39 11.97 -9.99
C VAL A 16 -14.57 12.77 -8.97
N LYS A 17 -15.07 12.94 -7.75
CA LYS A 17 -14.32 13.63 -6.67
C LYS A 17 -13.01 12.92 -6.31
N LEU A 18 -13.00 11.59 -6.33
CA LEU A 18 -11.81 10.80 -6.05
C LEU A 18 -10.78 10.95 -7.18
N ASP A 19 -11.22 10.82 -8.42
CA ASP A 19 -10.37 10.95 -9.61
C ASP A 19 -9.75 12.35 -9.71
N ASP A 20 -10.54 13.40 -9.47
CA ASP A 20 -10.05 14.78 -9.42
C ASP A 20 -8.98 14.96 -8.33
N ALA A 21 -9.20 14.38 -7.14
CA ALA A 21 -8.23 14.45 -6.04
C ALA A 21 -6.94 13.68 -6.36
N ILE A 22 -7.03 12.54 -7.05
CA ILE A 22 -5.88 11.78 -7.53
C ILE A 22 -5.10 12.62 -8.54
N GLY A 23 -5.78 13.26 -9.51
CA GLY A 23 -5.13 14.13 -10.50
C GLY A 23 -4.32 15.26 -9.85
N VAL A 24 -4.85 15.91 -8.82
CA VAL A 24 -4.12 16.94 -8.05
C VAL A 24 -2.88 16.37 -7.35
N ILE A 25 -2.97 15.15 -6.83
CA ILE A 25 -1.82 14.47 -6.21
C ILE A 25 -0.75 14.17 -7.27
N GLU A 26 -1.14 13.67 -8.44
CA GLU A 26 -0.25 13.37 -9.56
C GLU A 26 0.50 14.63 -10.03
N GLU A 27 -0.20 15.76 -10.16
CA GLU A 27 0.41 17.05 -10.52
C GLU A 27 1.48 17.48 -9.51
N VAL A 28 1.19 17.38 -8.22
CA VAL A 28 2.17 17.73 -7.16
C VAL A 28 3.36 16.77 -7.16
N PHE A 29 3.14 15.49 -7.49
CA PHE A 29 4.17 14.46 -7.46
C PHE A 29 5.01 14.43 -8.74
N ALA A 30 4.63 15.17 -9.78
CA ALA A 30 5.36 15.20 -11.05
C ALA A 30 6.84 15.63 -10.90
N SER A 31 7.17 16.45 -9.90
CA SER A 31 8.54 16.88 -9.62
C SER A 31 9.32 15.92 -8.68
N PHE A 32 8.70 14.83 -8.22
CA PHE A 32 9.30 13.93 -7.26
C PHE A 32 10.17 12.88 -7.97
N VAL A 33 11.09 12.30 -7.23
CA VAL A 33 12.00 11.27 -7.76
C VAL A 33 11.38 9.88 -7.65
N GLN A 34 11.49 9.10 -8.73
CA GLN A 34 11.18 7.67 -8.73
C GLN A 34 12.48 6.87 -8.76
N LEU A 35 12.73 6.11 -7.69
CA LEU A 35 13.94 5.29 -7.56
C LEU A 35 13.68 3.87 -8.07
N SER A 36 14.63 3.32 -8.81
CA SER A 36 14.65 1.91 -9.18
C SER A 36 14.98 1.02 -7.97
N ALA A 37 14.62 -0.27 -8.05
CA ALA A 37 14.95 -1.22 -7.00
C ALA A 37 16.47 -1.32 -6.75
N GLU A 38 17.29 -1.15 -7.79
CA GLU A 38 18.75 -1.15 -7.67
C GLU A 38 19.26 0.12 -6.96
N GLN A 39 18.72 1.29 -7.30
CA GLN A 39 19.06 2.54 -6.62
C GLN A 39 18.72 2.45 -5.12
N VAL A 40 17.51 1.99 -4.78
CA VAL A 40 17.08 1.82 -3.38
C VAL A 40 17.98 0.88 -2.58
N ARG A 41 18.52 -0.18 -3.22
CA ARG A 41 19.43 -1.12 -2.57
C ARG A 41 20.79 -0.50 -2.21
N LYS A 42 21.26 0.46 -3.01
CA LYS A 42 22.56 1.11 -2.85
C LYS A 42 22.53 2.32 -1.89
N LEU A 43 21.34 2.84 -1.56
CA LEU A 43 21.20 4.00 -0.68
C LEU A 43 21.46 3.66 0.79
N ASN A 44 22.13 4.58 1.49
CA ASN A 44 22.14 4.61 2.94
C ASN A 44 20.74 4.99 3.42
N LYS A 45 20.07 4.06 4.09
CA LYS A 45 18.67 4.21 4.50
C LYS A 45 18.59 4.88 5.86
N MET A 46 17.73 5.88 5.95
CA MET A 46 17.45 6.56 7.20
C MET A 46 16.18 5.99 7.85
N GLY A 47 16.36 5.19 8.90
CA GLY A 47 15.32 4.85 9.87
C GLY A 47 15.24 5.88 11.01
N SER A 48 14.40 5.60 12.03
CA SER A 48 14.17 6.51 13.16
C SER A 48 15.44 6.84 13.97
N MET A 49 16.27 5.84 14.25
CA MET A 49 17.51 6.05 15.01
C MET A 49 18.55 6.85 14.22
N SER A 50 18.74 6.52 12.94
CA SER A 50 19.64 7.26 12.06
C SER A 50 19.17 8.69 11.79
N GLU A 51 17.86 8.94 11.76
CA GLU A 51 17.32 10.30 11.65
C GLU A 51 17.70 11.15 12.87
N HIS A 52 17.58 10.58 14.07
CA HIS A 52 18.00 11.26 15.30
C HIS A 52 19.50 11.55 15.27
N PHE A 53 20.31 10.56 14.84
CA PHE A 53 21.74 10.74 14.62
C PHE A 53 22.01 11.92 13.66
N CYS A 54 21.36 11.96 12.48
CA CYS A 54 21.53 13.04 11.52
C CYS A 54 21.20 14.42 12.11
N ARG A 55 20.09 14.56 12.86
CA ARG A 55 19.76 15.83 13.52
C ARG A 55 20.83 16.28 14.51
N GLN A 56 21.28 15.37 15.39
CA GLN A 56 22.28 15.69 16.39
C GLN A 56 23.61 16.07 15.73
N THR A 57 24.02 15.32 14.70
CA THR A 57 25.23 15.64 13.92
C THR A 57 25.13 17.02 13.28
N LEU A 58 24.02 17.33 12.60
CA LEU A 58 23.85 18.65 11.96
C LEU A 58 23.87 19.81 12.97
N ALA A 59 23.29 19.63 14.16
CA ALA A 59 23.35 20.63 15.23
C ALA A 59 24.78 20.86 15.73
N VAL A 60 25.58 19.80 15.87
CA VAL A 60 26.99 19.91 16.25
C VAL A 60 27.81 20.58 15.15
N LEU A 61 27.58 20.22 13.87
CA LEU A 61 28.28 20.84 12.74
C LEU A 61 27.97 22.33 12.61
N GLU A 62 26.72 22.73 12.85
CA GLU A 62 26.30 24.13 12.86
C GLU A 62 27.00 24.95 13.93
N GLN A 63 27.25 24.38 15.11
CA GLN A 63 27.99 25.03 16.19
C GLN A 63 29.51 25.07 15.92
N ASN A 64 30.01 24.19 15.07
CA ASN A 64 31.45 23.97 14.85
C ASN A 64 31.85 24.14 13.38
N GLN A 65 31.30 25.14 12.68
CA GLN A 65 31.54 25.32 11.23
C GLN A 65 33.02 25.42 10.85
N GLY A 66 33.89 25.86 11.76
CA GLY A 66 35.33 25.95 11.52
C GLY A 66 36.03 24.60 11.27
N ILE A 67 35.40 23.46 11.58
CA ILE A 67 35.94 22.12 11.28
C ILE A 67 35.51 21.62 9.90
N LEU A 68 34.56 22.31 9.26
CA LEU A 68 34.01 21.87 7.98
C LEU A 68 34.97 22.18 6.83
N PRO A 69 35.22 21.21 5.95
CA PRO A 69 35.91 21.47 4.69
C PRO A 69 35.18 22.53 3.85
N PRO A 70 35.89 23.32 3.02
CA PRO A 70 35.27 24.36 2.18
C PRO A 70 34.26 23.84 1.16
N ASP A 71 34.35 22.56 0.77
CA ASP A 71 33.47 21.87 -0.16
C ASP A 71 32.22 21.27 0.49
N PHE A 72 32.10 21.33 1.82
CA PHE A 72 30.93 20.83 2.53
C PHE A 72 29.82 21.90 2.62
N ASP A 73 28.77 21.77 1.83
CA ASP A 73 27.59 22.65 1.90
C ASP A 73 26.65 22.21 3.04
N LEU A 74 26.91 22.70 4.25
CA LEU A 74 26.03 22.47 5.41
C LEU A 74 24.61 23.01 5.16
N GLY A 75 24.47 24.09 4.41
CA GLY A 75 23.18 24.71 4.11
C GLY A 75 22.30 23.83 3.22
N GLU A 76 22.90 23.13 2.25
CA GLU A 76 22.20 22.14 1.41
C GLU A 76 21.68 20.99 2.26
N VAL A 77 22.53 20.39 3.11
CA VAL A 77 22.12 19.25 3.96
C VAL A 77 21.02 19.66 4.95
N GLN A 78 21.06 20.89 5.49
CA GLN A 78 19.99 21.41 6.34
C GLN A 78 18.67 21.60 5.56
N ARG A 79 18.72 22.10 4.32
CA ARG A 79 17.53 22.22 3.45
C ARG A 79 16.92 20.84 3.16
N ASP A 80 17.74 19.84 2.88
CA ASP A 80 17.29 18.47 2.66
C ASP A 80 16.62 17.87 3.89
N MET A 81 17.18 18.09 5.08
CA MET A 81 16.59 17.64 6.33
C MET A 81 15.20 18.28 6.57
N LEU A 82 15.06 19.59 6.33
CA LEU A 82 13.78 20.29 6.44
C LEU A 82 12.75 19.80 5.41
N ALA A 83 13.18 19.55 4.17
CA ALA A 83 12.33 18.99 3.12
C ALA A 83 11.85 17.59 3.49
N PHE A 84 12.74 16.73 3.99
CA PHE A 84 12.42 15.40 4.49
C PHE A 84 11.36 15.44 5.60
N GLU A 85 11.54 16.31 6.59
CA GLU A 85 10.61 16.49 7.71
C GLU A 85 9.25 16.98 7.25
N THR A 86 9.22 17.90 6.30
CA THR A 86 7.98 18.45 5.74
C THR A 86 7.20 17.36 5.00
N LEU A 87 7.89 16.56 4.19
CA LEU A 87 7.32 15.54 3.32
C LEU A 87 6.78 14.33 4.12
N ARG A 88 7.52 13.87 5.13
CA ARG A 88 7.24 12.64 5.88
C ARG A 88 5.80 12.49 6.40
N PRO A 89 5.18 13.48 7.08
CA PRO A 89 3.80 13.34 7.55
C PRO A 89 2.77 13.32 6.41
N ARG A 90 3.03 13.97 5.27
CA ARG A 90 2.14 13.89 4.09
C ARG A 90 2.17 12.50 3.48
N MET A 91 3.37 11.94 3.31
CA MET A 91 3.53 10.56 2.82
C MET A 91 2.91 9.54 3.77
N ARG A 92 2.89 9.79 5.08
CA ARG A 92 2.17 8.95 6.04
C ARG A 92 0.67 8.97 5.76
N ARG A 93 0.05 10.15 5.66
CA ARG A 93 -1.38 10.29 5.37
C ARG A 93 -1.77 9.58 4.07
N ILE A 94 -0.98 9.73 3.01
CA ILE A 94 -1.23 9.06 1.72
C ILE A 94 -1.22 7.54 1.88
N ARG A 95 -0.22 6.98 2.58
CA ARG A 95 -0.17 5.54 2.87
C ARG A 95 -1.36 5.07 3.70
N ASP A 96 -1.81 5.86 4.67
CA ASP A 96 -2.96 5.51 5.51
C ASP A 96 -4.25 5.43 4.69
N PHE A 97 -4.44 6.31 3.69
CA PHE A 97 -5.59 6.23 2.77
C PHE A 97 -5.47 5.04 1.81
N ALA A 98 -4.28 4.81 1.25
CA ALA A 98 -4.03 3.66 0.38
C ALA A 98 -4.32 2.33 1.11
N ALA A 99 -3.82 2.17 2.35
CA ALA A 99 -4.06 0.99 3.16
C ALA A 99 -5.56 0.73 3.41
N LYS A 100 -6.35 1.79 3.65
CA LYS A 100 -7.82 1.65 3.76
C LYS A 100 -8.47 1.19 2.47
N GLY A 101 -7.97 1.66 1.32
CA GLY A 101 -8.40 1.21 0.01
C GLY A 101 -8.11 -0.28 -0.18
N ASP A 102 -6.86 -0.69 0.07
CA ASP A 102 -6.40 -2.08 -0.01
C ASP A 102 -7.23 -3.01 0.90
N ASP A 103 -7.48 -2.59 2.15
CA ASP A 103 -8.30 -3.35 3.11
C ASP A 103 -9.75 -3.50 2.61
N THR A 104 -10.31 -2.46 2.01
CA THR A 104 -11.68 -2.47 1.46
C THR A 104 -11.77 -3.39 0.24
N GLU A 105 -10.78 -3.32 -0.66
CA GLU A 105 -10.69 -4.22 -1.83
C GLU A 105 -10.57 -5.68 -1.39
N MET A 106 -9.71 -5.96 -0.41
CA MET A 106 -9.54 -7.30 0.17
C MET A 106 -10.85 -7.83 0.79
N ALA A 107 -11.57 -6.99 1.54
CA ALA A 107 -12.83 -7.36 2.16
C ALA A 107 -13.92 -7.68 1.11
N LEU A 108 -14.08 -6.81 0.11
CA LEU A 108 -15.02 -7.02 -1.00
C LEU A 108 -14.68 -8.30 -1.79
N GLY A 109 -13.40 -8.52 -2.09
CA GLY A 109 -12.94 -9.73 -2.75
C GLY A 109 -13.23 -11.00 -1.93
N SER A 110 -13.06 -10.94 -0.61
CA SER A 110 -13.40 -12.05 0.29
C SER A 110 -14.91 -12.35 0.27
N ASP A 111 -15.76 -11.31 0.33
CA ASP A 111 -17.21 -11.47 0.33
C ASP A 111 -17.70 -12.13 -0.97
N VAL A 112 -17.25 -11.60 -2.11
CA VAL A 112 -17.57 -12.17 -3.44
C VAL A 112 -17.06 -13.61 -3.56
N PHE A 113 -15.84 -13.89 -3.11
CA PHE A 113 -15.25 -15.21 -3.25
C PHE A 113 -15.95 -16.25 -2.36
N THR A 114 -16.29 -15.89 -1.12
CA THR A 114 -17.05 -16.77 -0.21
C THR A 114 -18.43 -17.07 -0.78
N ALA A 115 -19.16 -16.06 -1.25
CA ALA A 115 -20.46 -16.25 -1.90
C ALA A 115 -20.36 -17.16 -3.14
N ALA A 116 -19.33 -17.00 -3.97
CA ALA A 116 -19.09 -17.85 -5.14
C ALA A 116 -18.79 -19.31 -4.75
N LEU A 117 -18.04 -19.56 -3.66
CA LEU A 117 -17.79 -20.90 -3.16
C LEU A 117 -19.06 -21.58 -2.62
N GLU A 118 -19.92 -20.83 -1.93
CA GLU A 118 -21.23 -21.32 -1.48
C GLU A 118 -22.12 -21.65 -2.69
N GLY A 119 -22.22 -20.75 -3.67
CA GLY A 119 -22.95 -20.97 -4.92
C GLY A 119 -22.47 -22.21 -5.68
N TYR A 120 -21.15 -22.38 -5.82
CA TYR A 120 -20.56 -23.57 -6.42
C TYR A 120 -20.89 -24.86 -5.66
N SER A 121 -20.93 -24.80 -4.33
CA SER A 121 -21.31 -25.94 -3.49
C SER A 121 -22.79 -26.30 -3.69
N LEU A 122 -23.67 -25.30 -3.83
CA LEU A 122 -25.07 -25.52 -4.18
C LEU A 122 -25.21 -26.13 -5.58
N MET A 123 -24.45 -25.65 -6.58
CA MET A 123 -24.42 -26.26 -7.92
C MET A 123 -24.06 -27.74 -7.86
N LYS A 124 -23.09 -28.13 -7.01
CA LYS A 124 -22.74 -29.55 -6.80
C LYS A 124 -23.86 -30.39 -6.18
N LEU A 125 -24.67 -29.80 -5.30
CA LEU A 125 -25.77 -30.50 -4.63
C LEU A 125 -27.00 -30.67 -5.53
N PHE A 126 -27.21 -29.73 -6.46
CA PHE A 126 -28.41 -29.66 -7.30
C PHE A 126 -28.15 -29.97 -8.79
N SER A 127 -26.93 -30.34 -9.20
CA SER A 127 -26.63 -30.74 -10.58
C SER A 127 -27.30 -32.08 -10.92
N LYS A 128 -28.55 -32.02 -11.36
CA LYS A 128 -29.28 -33.15 -11.99
C LYS A 128 -29.54 -32.91 -13.49
N SER A 129 -29.13 -31.76 -14.02
CA SER A 129 -29.27 -31.39 -15.43
C SER A 129 -27.89 -31.25 -16.07
N GLU A 130 -27.72 -31.79 -17.27
CA GLU A 130 -26.48 -31.81 -18.07
C GLU A 130 -25.80 -30.41 -18.15
N SER A 131 -26.59 -29.35 -18.34
CA SER A 131 -26.08 -27.97 -18.38
C SER A 131 -25.40 -27.46 -17.09
N LEU A 132 -25.78 -27.98 -15.91
CA LEU A 132 -25.16 -27.60 -14.64
C LEU A 132 -23.90 -28.43 -14.35
N GLU A 133 -23.73 -29.58 -14.99
CA GLU A 133 -22.54 -30.43 -14.88
C GLU A 133 -21.37 -29.82 -15.67
N ASP A 134 -21.61 -29.40 -16.91
CA ASP A 134 -20.59 -28.73 -17.74
C ASP A 134 -20.09 -27.45 -17.07
N LEU A 135 -21.00 -26.64 -16.50
CA LEU A 135 -20.65 -25.43 -15.76
C LEU A 135 -19.87 -25.74 -14.47
N ARG A 136 -20.24 -26.81 -13.74
CA ARG A 136 -19.50 -27.25 -12.54
C ARG A 136 -18.08 -27.67 -12.89
N ASP A 137 -17.88 -28.36 -14.00
CA ASP A 137 -16.58 -28.90 -14.40
C ASP A 137 -15.68 -27.78 -14.93
N ALA A 138 -16.23 -26.83 -15.69
CA ALA A 138 -15.51 -25.60 -16.06
C ALA A 138 -15.05 -24.80 -14.82
N MET A 139 -15.92 -24.63 -13.82
CA MET A 139 -15.57 -23.91 -12.59
C MET A 139 -14.60 -24.68 -11.68
N ALA A 140 -14.55 -26.01 -11.78
CA ALA A 140 -13.59 -26.82 -11.03
C ALA A 140 -12.14 -26.54 -11.45
N VAL A 141 -11.90 -26.27 -12.74
CA VAL A 141 -10.57 -25.93 -13.29
C VAL A 141 -10.11 -24.55 -12.80
N LEU A 142 -11.04 -23.62 -12.61
CA LEU A 142 -10.76 -22.24 -12.22
C LEU A 142 -10.56 -22.07 -10.70
N ARG A 143 -10.94 -23.06 -9.88
CA ARG A 143 -10.87 -22.95 -8.43
C ARG A 143 -9.41 -23.00 -7.94
N PRO A 144 -8.93 -21.97 -7.22
CA PRO A 144 -7.60 -22.03 -6.63
C PRO A 144 -7.55 -23.10 -5.53
N GLY A 145 -6.48 -23.90 -5.54
CA GLY A 145 -6.19 -24.86 -4.49
C GLY A 145 -6.06 -24.15 -3.13
N ARG A 146 -6.72 -24.67 -2.10
CA ARG A 146 -6.71 -24.08 -0.75
C ARG A 146 -5.29 -24.17 -0.18
N LYS A 147 -4.50 -23.10 -0.23
CA LYS A 147 -3.25 -23.02 0.54
C LYS A 147 -3.62 -22.98 2.02
N LYS A 148 -3.22 -24.00 2.79
CA LYS A 148 -3.39 -24.00 4.26
C LYS A 148 -2.68 -22.77 4.82
N ALA A 149 -3.42 -21.89 5.49
CA ALA A 149 -2.84 -20.82 6.29
C ALA A 149 -1.91 -21.46 7.34
N LYS A 150 -0.63 -21.08 7.34
CA LYS A 150 0.26 -21.42 8.45
C LYS A 150 -0.27 -20.66 9.67
N THR A 151 -0.84 -21.38 10.62
CA THR A 151 -1.07 -20.89 11.98
C THR A 151 0.26 -20.40 12.52
N GLN A 152 0.44 -19.08 12.61
CA GLN A 152 1.50 -18.51 13.42
C GLN A 152 1.13 -18.77 14.87
N ALA A 153 1.81 -19.73 15.49
CA ALA A 153 1.82 -19.88 16.93
C ALA A 153 2.41 -18.59 17.52
N ALA A 154 1.64 -17.96 18.40
CA ALA A 154 2.11 -16.87 19.23
C ALA A 154 3.18 -17.40 20.20
N GLU A 155 4.27 -16.65 20.31
CA GLU A 155 5.25 -16.70 21.39
C GLU A 155 5.19 -15.37 22.14
#